data_AF-A0A9P6ZNT5-F1
#
_entry.id   AF-A0A9P6ZNT5-F1
#
_cell.length_a   1.000
_cell.length_b   1.000
_cell.length_c   1.000
_cell.angle_alpha   90.00
_cell.angle_beta   90.00
_cell.angle_gamma   90.00
#
_symmetry.space_group_name_H-M   'P 1'
#
loop_
_entity.id
_entity.type
_entity.pdbx_description
1 polymer ?
#
loop_
_entity_poly.entity_id
_entity_poly.type
_entity_poly.pdbx_seq_one_letter_code
_entity_poly.pdbx_strand_id
1 'polypeptide(L)' 'MSRYTIALNNHYQSRRKLHAVTWAEVQSGPPHALSWTLTCKVEGEVVGTATANQKSAAKEEAARIACERLGI' A
#
# COMPACT_ATOMS: atom_id res chain seq x y z
N MET A 1 -12.67 11.11 0.21
CA MET A 1 -11.71 10.10 -0.29
C MET A 1 -11.41 9.16 0.86
N SER A 2 -11.99 7.97 0.82
CA SER A 2 -11.74 6.93 1.81
C SER A 2 -10.27 6.52 1.73
N ARG A 3 -9.51 6.70 2.81
CA ARG A 3 -8.11 6.28 2.87
C ARG A 3 -8.04 4.81 3.25
N TYR A 4 -7.97 3.91 2.28
CA TYR A 4 -7.72 2.48 2.47
C TYR A 4 -6.43 2.24 3.27
N THR A 5 -5.45 3.13 3.09
CA THR A 5 -4.22 3.17 3.91
C THR A 5 -4.51 3.29 5.41
N ILE A 6 -5.50 4.09 5.81
CA ILE A 6 -5.92 4.24 7.21
C ILE A 6 -6.70 3.02 7.67
N ALA A 7 -7.61 2.48 6.86
CA ALA A 7 -8.36 1.27 7.19
C ALA A 7 -7.43 0.09 7.49
N LEU A 8 -6.46 -0.14 6.60
CA LEU A 8 -5.41 -1.14 6.79
C LEU A 8 -4.62 -0.88 8.09
N ASN A 9 -4.15 0.35 8.29
CA ASN A 9 -3.37 0.71 9.48
C ASN A 9 -4.15 0.47 10.78
N ASN A 10 -5.42 0.90 10.84
CA ASN A 10 -6.30 0.71 11.99
C ASN A 10 -6.58 -0.78 12.26
N HIS A 11 -6.79 -1.57 11.20
CA HIS A 11 -7.02 -3.00 11.30
C HIS A 11 -5.82 -3.70 11.96
N TYR A 12 -4.59 -3.42 11.52
CA TYR A 12 -3.39 -4.03 12.12
C TYR A 12 -3.00 -3.42 13.46
N GLN A 13 -3.34 -2.14 13.70
CA GLN A 13 -3.15 -1.48 15.00
C GLN A 13 -4.02 -2.10 16.09
N SER A 14 -5.30 -2.34 15.81
CA SER A 14 -6.21 -3.00 16.77
C SER A 14 -5.75 -4.42 17.13
N ARG A 15 -5.04 -5.09 16.21
CA ARG A 15 -4.44 -6.42 16.40
C ARG A 15 -3.04 -6.40 17.02
N ARG A 16 -2.50 -5.23 17.38
CA ARG A 16 -1.10 -5.03 17.83
C ARG A 16 -0.05 -5.58 16.86
N LYS A 17 -0.40 -5.68 15.57
CA LYS A 17 0.44 -6.19 14.48
C LYS A 17 0.88 -5.08 13.51
N LEU A 18 1.07 -3.85 14.00
CA LEU A 18 1.54 -2.74 13.14
C LEU A 18 2.85 -3.06 12.43
N HIS A 19 3.77 -3.76 13.11
CA HIS A 19 5.05 -4.21 12.56
C HIS A 19 4.90 -5.26 11.45
N ALA A 20 3.74 -5.91 11.32
CA ALA A 20 3.49 -6.87 10.26
C ALA A 20 3.33 -6.18 8.90
N VAL A 21 2.86 -4.92 8.87
CA VAL A 21 2.63 -4.18 7.63
C VAL A 21 3.91 -3.45 7.24
N THR A 22 4.48 -3.84 6.11
CA THR A 22 5.64 -3.20 5.49
C THR A 22 5.27 -2.65 4.12
N TRP A 23 5.73 -1.45 3.81
CA TRP A 23 5.54 -0.83 2.50
C TRP A 23 6.87 -0.81 1.77
N ALA A 24 6.90 -1.36 0.56
CA ALA A 24 8.01 -1.19 -0.37
C ALA A 24 7.60 -0.19 -1.46
N GLU A 25 8.39 0.86 -1.63
CA GLU A 25 8.19 1.87 -2.67
C GLU A 25 9.35 1.83 -3.66
N VAL A 26 9.01 1.84 -4.95
CA VAL A 26 9.97 1.85 -6.05
C VAL A 26 9.57 2.97 -6.98
N GLN A 27 10.50 3.91 -7.21
CA GLN A 27 10.34 4.96 -8.19
C GLN A 27 11.09 4.57 -9.45
N SER A 28 10.45 4.73 -10.61
CA SER A 28 11.05 4.48 -11.91
C SER A 28 10.65 5.55 -12.91
N GLY A 29 11.54 5.83 -13.86
CA GLY A 29 11.28 6.72 -14.99
C GLY A 29 11.91 8.12 -14.90
N PRO A 30 11.75 8.91 -15.97
CA PRO A 30 12.29 10.26 -16.06
C PRO A 30 11.63 11.21 -15.05
N PRO A 31 12.29 12.32 -14.63
CA PRO A 31 11.72 13.29 -13.70
C PRO A 31 10.36 13.87 -14.11
N HIS A 32 10.09 13.94 -15.41
CA HIS A 32 8.83 14.44 -15.99
C HIS A 32 7.75 13.36 -16.17
N ALA A 33 8.09 12.08 -15.96
CA ALA A 33 7.22 10.92 -16.13
C ALA A 33 7.54 9.85 -15.07
N LEU A 34 7.52 10.29 -13.80
CA LEU A 34 7.81 9.42 -12.67
C LEU A 34 6.67 8.44 -12.47
N SER A 35 7.02 7.16 -12.41
CA SER A 35 6.13 6.07 -12.04
C SER A 35 6.51 5.58 -10.65
N TRP A 36 5.53 5.55 -9.76
CA TRP A 36 5.66 5.07 -8.39
C TRP A 36 4.97 3.73 -8.28
N THR A 37 5.74 2.69 -7.97
CA THR A 37 5.22 1.36 -7.67
C THR A 37 5.27 1.14 -6.17
N LEU A 38 4.11 0.93 -5.56
CA LEU A 38 3.95 0.69 -4.14
C LEU A 38 3.48 -0.75 -3.93
N THR A 39 4.18 -1.46 -3.06
CA THR A 39 3.89 -2.84 -2.68
C THR A 39 3.60 -2.88 -1.18
N CYS A 40 2.38 -3.26 -0.82
CA CYS A 40 1.98 -3.56 0.54
C CYS A 40 2.32 -5.02 0.87
N LYS A 41 3.15 -5.22 1.90
CA LYS A 41 3.52 -6.52 2.43
C LYS A 41 2.97 -6.67 3.84
N VAL A 42 2.39 -7.82 4.16
CA VAL A 42 1.89 -8.17 5.48
C VAL A 42 2.53 -9.48 5.91
N GLU A 43 3.19 -9.51 7.06
CA GLU A 43 3.88 -10.70 7.61
C GLU A 43 4.86 -11.33 6.59
N GLY A 44 5.43 -10.53 5.69
CA GLY A 44 6.33 -10.96 4.61
C GLY A 44 5.64 -11.32 3.29
N GLU A 45 4.32 -11.45 3.26
CA GLU A 45 3.54 -11.75 2.05
C GLU A 45 3.11 -10.47 1.32
N VAL A 46 3.22 -10.46 -0.01
CA VAL A 46 2.70 -9.36 -0.83
C VAL A 46 1.18 -9.47 -0.93
N VAL A 47 0.48 -8.55 -0.27
CA VAL A 47 -0.99 -8.52 -0.24
C VAL A 47 -1.59 -7.55 -1.24
N GLY A 48 -0.83 -6.55 -1.69
CA GLY A 48 -1.28 -5.58 -2.69
C GLY A 48 -0.12 -4.87 -3.36
N THR A 49 -0.21 -4.65 -4.66
CA THR A 49 0.78 -3.89 -5.43
C THR A 49 0.06 -3.00 -6.42
N ALA A 50 0.48 -1.76 -6.53
CA ALA A 50 -0.05 -0.82 -7.51
C ALA A 50 1.00 0.15 -8.01
N THR A 51 0.79 0.64 -9.22
CA THR A 51 1.67 1.60 -9.88
C THR A 51 0.86 2.83 -10.27
N ALA A 52 1.38 4.03 -9.98
CA ALA A 52 0.76 5.27 -10.39
C ALA A 52 1.79 6.39 -10.59
N ASN A 53 1.37 7.46 -11.26
CA ASN A 53 2.23 8.63 -11.51
C ASN A 53 2.50 9.45 -10.24
N GLN A 54 1.80 9.16 -9.14
CA GLN A 54 1.94 9.81 -7.85
C GLN A 54 2.10 8.77 -6.74
N LYS A 55 3.03 9.02 -5.82
CA LYS A 55 3.29 8.15 -4.65
C LYS A 55 2.03 7.89 -3.81
N SER A 56 1.24 8.93 -3.56
CA SER A 56 -0.01 8.84 -2.80
C SER A 56 -1.04 7.96 -3.51
N ALA A 57 -1.23 8.14 -4.82
CA ALA A 57 -2.16 7.35 -5.61
C ALA A 57 -1.77 5.87 -5.67
N ALA A 58 -0.48 5.58 -5.89
CA ALA A 58 0.04 4.22 -5.90
C ALA A 58 -0.14 3.54 -4.53
N LYS A 59 0.13 4.27 -3.44
CA LYS A 59 -0.02 3.73 -2.08
C LYS A 59 -1.49 3.44 -1.76
N GLU A 60 -2.38 4.34 -2.17
CA GLU A 60 -3.81 4.21 -1.94
C GLU A 60 -4.39 3.01 -2.68
N GLU A 61 -4.02 2.82 -3.95
CA GLU A 61 -4.48 1.69 -4.75
C GLU A 61 -3.90 0.36 -4.24
N ALA A 62 -2.61 0.34 -3.85
CA ALA A 62 -2.02 -0.84 -3.22
C ALA A 62 -2.70 -1.17 -1.89
N ALA A 63 -3.11 -0.16 -1.11
CA ALA A 63 -3.89 -0.35 0.11
C ALA A 63 -5.29 -0.89 -0.18
N ARG A 64 -5.97 -0.38 -1.22
CA ARG A 64 -7.29 -0.87 -1.65
C ARG A 64 -7.23 -2.37 -1.97
N ILE A 65 -6.27 -2.76 -2.81
CA ILE A 65 -6.05 -4.17 -3.17
C ILE A 65 -5.75 -5.02 -1.93
N ALA A 66 -4.92 -4.52 -1.01
CA ALA A 66 -4.62 -5.20 0.23
C ALA A 66 -5.87 -5.37 1.11
N CYS A 67 -6.69 -4.32 1.29
CA CYS A 67 -7.94 -4.40 2.04
C CYS A 67 -8.91 -5.41 1.42
N GLU A 68 -9.09 -5.38 0.09
CA GLU A 68 -9.95 -6.34 -0.62
C GLU A 68 -9.46 -7.79 -0.44
N ARG A 69 -8.16 -8.01 -0.52
CA ARG A 69 -7.56 -9.34 -0.34
C ARG A 69 -7.65 -9.85 1.10
N LEU A 70 -7.59 -8.94 2.07
CA LEU A 70 -7.65 -9.24 3.50
C LEU A 70 -9.08 -9.24 4.07
N GLY A 71 -10.07 -8.79 3.27
CA GLY A 71 -11.47 -8.65 3.69
C GLY A 71 -11.69 -7.53 4.73
N ILE A 72 -10.99 -6.40 4.58
CA ILE A 72 -11.05 -5.21 5.46
C ILE A 72 -11.97 -4.15 4.86
#